data_AF-A0A8C2BXP8-F1
#
_entry.id   AF-A0A8C2BXP8-F1
#
_cell.length_a   1.000
_cell.length_b   1.000
_cell.length_c   1.000
_cell.angle_alpha   90.00
_cell.angle_beta   90.00
_cell.angle_gamma   90.00
#
_symmetry.space_group_name_H-M   'P 1'
#
loop_
_entity.id
_entity.type
_entity.pdbx_description
1 polymer ?
#
loop_
_entity_poly.entity_id
_entity_poly.type
_entity_poly.pdbx_seq_one_letter_code
_entity_poly.pdbx_strand_id
1 'polypeptide(L)'
;MPSEPSSSESVGTGPVCPHAAKVLTNAANGEPGISGDAKLKTDAVLNGRAGHKLSVNNTDHNGSEGSMERKWIRPDLPSRCTWKLDEPNTESPHKHFQRTKAPSILPNILSMIGETPLVRMNKIPKAFGLKCELLGKCEFFNAGGSVKDRISLRMVEDAERDGILKPGDTIVEPTSGNTGIGLALAAAVKGYRCIIVMPEKMSREKVDVLRALGAEIVRTPTSARFDSPESHVGVAWRLKNEIPNSHILDQYRNPSNPLAHYDTTAEEILEQCDGKIDMLVAGAGTGGTITGVARKLKEKCPNIKIVGVDPEGSILADPEALNQNDMTQYEVEGIGYDFIPTVMDRSVVDSWYKSSDEESFAMSRMLIREEGLLCGGSSGTAMAAAVHIAKELKEGQRCVVILPDSIRNYMSKFLSDKWMCEKGFLSEEDLVVSKPWWWNLTLQELRLSAPLTVLPSVSIKKTIQILKEKAFDQAPVVDEAGQILGMVTLGNMLSSVLAGRVRPSDPINKVLYKQFKQVRLTDNLGKLSRILETDHFALVVHEQIQYMSDGSPKMRQMVFGVVTAIDLLNHVATRARRERSLSECSLSEEQ
;
A
#
# COMPACT_ATOMS: atom_id res chain seq x y z
N MET A 1 47.18 -32.55 36.64
CA MET A 1 45.76 -32.16 36.76
C MET A 1 45.73 -30.83 37.51
N PRO A 2 45.25 -29.76 36.86
CA PRO A 2 43.93 -29.19 37.24
C PRO A 2 43.18 -28.59 36.01
N SER A 3 41.85 -28.73 35.90
CA SER A 3 40.74 -27.87 36.39
C SER A 3 40.06 -27.14 35.22
N GLU A 4 38.79 -27.48 34.97
CA GLU A 4 37.87 -26.81 34.05
C GLU A 4 37.67 -25.33 34.41
N PRO A 5 37.39 -24.45 33.42
CA PRO A 5 36.69 -23.21 33.67
C PRO A 5 35.23 -23.31 33.25
N SER A 6 34.35 -23.04 34.20
CA SER A 6 32.98 -22.60 33.95
C SER A 6 33.00 -21.18 33.37
N SER A 7 32.18 -20.92 32.36
CA SER A 7 31.61 -19.59 32.16
C SER A 7 30.29 -19.70 31.42
N SER A 8 29.24 -19.38 32.16
CA SER A 8 27.91 -19.07 31.67
C SER A 8 27.97 -17.77 30.85
N GLU A 9 27.86 -17.87 29.53
CA GLU A 9 27.52 -16.72 28.71
C GLU A 9 26.03 -16.46 28.81
N SER A 10 25.69 -15.39 29.52
CA SER A 10 24.40 -14.73 29.44
C SER A 10 24.14 -14.31 27.99
N VAL A 11 23.16 -14.94 27.35
CA VAL A 11 22.62 -14.51 26.06
C VAL A 11 22.04 -13.10 26.24
N GLY A 12 22.78 -12.09 25.77
CA GLY A 12 22.30 -10.72 25.73
C GLY A 12 21.08 -10.63 24.81
N THR A 13 19.94 -10.30 25.39
CA THR A 13 18.75 -9.89 24.65
C THR A 13 19.04 -8.51 24.04
N GLY A 14 19.46 -8.50 22.78
CA GLY A 14 19.43 -7.27 21.97
C GLY A 14 18.01 -6.69 21.95
N PRO A 15 17.85 -5.37 21.71
CA PRO A 15 16.54 -4.73 21.77
C PRO A 15 15.60 -5.38 20.75
N VAL A 16 14.58 -6.07 21.26
CA VAL A 16 13.49 -6.66 20.47
C VAL A 16 12.71 -5.52 19.81
N CYS A 17 12.45 -5.65 18.52
CA CYS A 17 11.67 -4.67 17.76
C CYS A 17 10.26 -4.51 18.38
N PRO A 18 9.75 -3.27 18.61
CA PRO A 18 8.37 -3.07 19.08
C PRO A 18 7.31 -3.69 18.15
N HIS A 19 7.64 -3.97 16.87
CA HIS A 19 6.74 -4.62 15.92
C HIS A 19 6.50 -6.11 16.20
N ALA A 20 7.45 -6.81 16.83
CA ALA A 20 7.27 -8.21 17.19
C ALA A 20 6.21 -8.36 18.31
N ALA A 21 6.22 -7.44 19.28
CA ALA A 21 5.31 -7.52 20.43
C ALA A 21 3.83 -7.44 20.04
N LYS A 22 3.46 -6.60 19.06
CA LYS A 22 2.06 -6.44 18.62
C LYS A 22 1.52 -7.61 17.79
N VAL A 23 2.34 -8.19 16.91
CA VAL A 23 1.97 -9.41 16.17
C VAL A 23 1.90 -10.62 17.12
N LEU A 24 2.76 -10.65 18.15
CA LEU A 24 2.74 -11.69 19.19
C LEU A 24 1.54 -11.57 20.15
N THR A 25 0.99 -10.37 20.42
CA THR A 25 -0.17 -10.21 21.32
C THR A 25 -1.50 -10.73 20.75
N ASN A 26 -1.68 -10.70 19.43
CA ASN A 26 -2.86 -11.32 18.80
C ASN A 26 -2.80 -12.87 18.83
N ALA A 27 -1.66 -13.47 19.16
CA ALA A 27 -1.50 -14.92 19.26
C ALA A 27 -2.07 -15.54 20.55
N ALA A 28 -2.47 -14.74 21.55
CA ALA A 28 -2.89 -15.25 22.86
C ALA A 28 -4.42 -15.45 23.03
N ASN A 29 -5.25 -14.94 22.11
CA ASN A 29 -6.72 -14.89 22.29
C ASN A 29 -7.53 -15.74 21.29
N GLY A 30 -6.95 -16.83 20.78
CA GLY A 30 -7.62 -17.73 19.84
C GLY A 30 -8.07 -19.06 20.44
N GLU A 31 -9.11 -19.07 21.28
CA GLU A 31 -9.94 -20.26 21.53
C GLU A 31 -11.43 -19.88 21.56
N PRO A 32 -12.34 -20.74 21.05
CA PRO A 32 -13.75 -20.40 20.83
C PRO A 32 -14.56 -20.52 22.12
N GLY A 33 -14.74 -19.40 22.83
CA GLY A 33 -15.54 -19.33 24.05
C GLY A 33 -17.03 -19.11 23.77
N ILE A 34 -17.85 -20.14 23.98
CA ILE A 34 -19.30 -20.03 24.17
C ILE A 34 -19.56 -19.12 25.38
N SER A 35 -20.11 -17.93 25.18
CA SER A 35 -20.53 -17.06 26.30
C SER A 35 -22.05 -16.96 26.38
N GLY A 36 -22.59 -17.50 27.47
CA GLY A 36 -23.98 -17.37 27.87
C GLY A 36 -24.34 -15.99 28.42
N ASP A 37 -25.65 -15.82 28.52
CA ASP A 37 -26.45 -14.75 29.10
C ASP A 37 -25.77 -13.77 30.07
N ALA A 38 -25.86 -12.48 29.72
CA ALA A 38 -25.93 -11.39 30.69
C ALA A 38 -26.93 -10.33 30.22
N LYS A 39 -28.11 -10.36 30.84
CA LYS A 39 -29.13 -9.30 30.79
C LYS A 39 -28.53 -7.98 31.28
N LEU A 40 -28.66 -6.93 30.48
CA LEU A 40 -28.60 -5.56 30.95
C LEU A 40 -29.81 -4.79 30.42
N LYS A 41 -30.65 -4.39 31.38
CA LYS A 41 -31.80 -3.50 31.23
C LYS A 41 -31.33 -2.11 30.82
N THR A 42 -32.00 -1.51 29.85
CA THR A 42 -32.10 -0.05 29.76
C THR A 42 -33.54 0.33 29.44
N ASP A 43 -34.06 1.19 30.30
CA ASP A 43 -35.44 1.64 30.34
C ASP A 43 -35.82 2.50 29.13
N ALA A 44 -37.08 2.32 28.73
CA ALA A 44 -37.77 3.08 27.72
C ALA A 44 -38.09 4.50 28.19
N VAL A 45 -37.95 5.48 27.29
CA VAL A 45 -38.77 6.69 27.29
C VAL A 45 -39.33 6.89 25.88
N LEU A 46 -40.66 6.79 25.82
CA LEU A 46 -41.51 6.99 24.66
C LEU A 46 -41.69 8.48 24.33
N ASN A 47 -41.70 8.82 23.04
CA ASN A 47 -42.52 9.82 22.36
C ASN A 47 -42.11 9.75 20.87
N GLY A 48 -42.87 9.25 19.90
CA GLY A 48 -44.29 9.42 19.65
C GLY A 48 -44.44 10.28 18.39
N ARG A 49 -44.58 9.67 17.20
CA ARG A 49 -45.34 10.25 16.07
C ARG A 49 -45.62 9.23 14.95
N ALA A 50 -46.91 9.15 14.66
CA ALA A 50 -47.68 8.40 13.68
C ALA A 50 -47.04 8.11 12.29
N GLY A 51 -47.08 6.82 11.94
CA GLY A 51 -47.86 6.25 10.84
C GLY A 51 -47.83 6.89 9.44
N HIS A 52 -47.40 6.13 8.43
CA HIS A 52 -48.28 5.66 7.37
C HIS A 52 -47.65 4.51 6.55
N LYS A 53 -48.50 3.51 6.25
CA LYS A 53 -48.20 2.28 5.51
C LYS A 53 -47.98 2.52 4.01
N LEU A 54 -47.14 1.66 3.45
CA LEU A 54 -46.94 1.30 2.05
C LEU A 54 -48.21 1.27 1.19
N SER A 55 -48.11 1.89 0.01
CA SER A 55 -48.57 1.32 -1.28
C SER A 55 -48.00 2.16 -2.42
N VAL A 56 -47.11 1.60 -3.24
CA VAL A 56 -46.84 2.17 -4.57
C VAL A 56 -47.15 1.08 -5.60
N ASN A 57 -48.19 1.38 -6.37
CA ASN A 57 -48.73 0.56 -7.44
C ASN A 57 -47.73 0.42 -8.58
N ASN A 58 -47.59 -0.81 -9.08
CA ASN A 58 -47.13 -1.08 -10.43
C ASN A 58 -48.02 -0.33 -11.43
N THR A 59 -47.42 0.54 -12.22
CA THR A 59 -47.98 0.95 -13.51
C THR A 59 -46.88 0.84 -14.54
N ASP A 60 -47.10 -0.05 -15.49
CA ASP A 60 -46.32 -0.25 -16.69
C ASP A 60 -46.25 1.04 -17.50
N HIS A 61 -45.04 1.57 -17.68
CA HIS A 61 -44.74 2.47 -18.78
C HIS A 61 -43.68 1.83 -19.68
N ASN A 62 -44.19 1.21 -20.75
CA ASN A 62 -43.48 0.96 -21.99
C ASN A 62 -42.91 2.29 -22.52
N GLY A 63 -41.61 2.50 -22.29
CA GLY A 63 -40.79 3.50 -22.95
C GLY A 63 -39.58 2.81 -23.55
N SER A 64 -39.70 2.39 -24.81
CA SER A 64 -38.62 1.81 -25.60
C SER A 64 -37.64 2.92 -26.02
N GLU A 65 -36.67 3.23 -25.16
CA GLU A 65 -35.39 3.78 -25.60
C GLU A 65 -34.37 2.64 -25.58
N GLY A 66 -33.82 2.33 -26.76
CA GLY A 66 -32.93 1.19 -26.97
C GLY A 66 -31.68 1.30 -26.11
N SER A 67 -31.64 0.57 -24.99
CA SER A 67 -30.38 0.25 -24.33
C SER A 67 -29.62 -0.70 -25.27
N MET A 68 -28.45 -0.28 -25.76
CA MET A 68 -27.54 -1.22 -26.39
C MET A 68 -27.27 -2.34 -25.39
N GLU A 69 -27.72 -3.54 -25.72
CA GLU A 69 -27.53 -4.73 -24.90
C GLU A 69 -26.04 -4.87 -24.58
N ARG A 70 -25.70 -4.80 -23.29
CA ARG A 70 -24.32 -4.74 -22.80
C ARG A 70 -23.60 -6.04 -23.20
N LYS A 71 -22.83 -6.03 -24.30
CA LYS A 71 -21.92 -7.13 -24.66
C LYS A 71 -20.79 -7.22 -23.65
N TRP A 72 -21.06 -7.90 -22.54
CA TRP A 72 -20.19 -8.07 -21.39
C TRP A 72 -20.26 -9.53 -20.91
N ILE A 73 -19.10 -10.12 -20.64
CA ILE A 73 -19.00 -11.44 -20.01
C ILE A 73 -18.60 -11.24 -18.55
N ARG A 74 -19.43 -11.75 -17.64
CA ARG A 74 -19.20 -11.63 -16.20
C ARG A 74 -17.90 -12.32 -15.75
N PRO A 75 -17.09 -11.73 -14.85
CA PRO A 75 -15.84 -12.31 -14.39
C PRO A 75 -16.02 -13.46 -13.38
N ASP A 76 -17.24 -13.65 -12.87
CA ASP A 76 -17.60 -14.57 -11.79
C ASP A 76 -18.44 -15.76 -12.25
N LEU A 77 -18.53 -16.02 -13.56
CA LEU A 77 -19.21 -17.23 -14.02
C LEU A 77 -18.46 -18.46 -13.49
N PRO A 78 -19.17 -19.53 -13.11
CA PRO A 78 -18.53 -20.79 -12.75
C PRO A 78 -17.57 -21.28 -13.84
N SER A 79 -16.45 -21.84 -13.42
CA SER A 79 -15.49 -22.44 -14.35
C SER A 79 -16.13 -23.60 -15.12
N ARG A 80 -15.78 -23.72 -16.39
CA ARG A 80 -16.12 -24.88 -17.23
C ARG A 80 -14.96 -25.86 -17.36
N CYS A 81 -13.85 -25.63 -16.65
CA CYS A 81 -12.71 -26.53 -16.63
C CYS A 81 -13.13 -27.86 -16.00
N THR A 82 -12.79 -28.96 -16.66
CA THR A 82 -13.11 -30.32 -16.20
C THR A 82 -11.95 -31.00 -15.50
N TRP A 83 -10.84 -30.28 -15.24
CA TRP A 83 -9.68 -30.81 -14.52
C TRP A 83 -10.10 -31.42 -13.19
N LYS A 84 -9.53 -32.58 -12.87
CA LYS A 84 -9.61 -33.22 -11.56
C LYS A 84 -8.25 -33.72 -11.15
N LEU A 85 -8.05 -33.84 -9.84
CA LEU A 85 -6.89 -34.51 -9.28
C LEU A 85 -6.87 -35.98 -9.76
N ASP A 86 -5.68 -36.48 -10.09
CA ASP A 86 -5.39 -37.84 -10.57
C ASP A 86 -5.82 -38.19 -12.00
N GLU A 87 -6.45 -37.28 -12.76
CA GLU A 87 -6.68 -37.48 -14.20
C GLU A 87 -5.38 -37.23 -15.02
N PRO A 88 -5.06 -38.06 -16.04
CA PRO A 88 -3.86 -37.87 -16.83
C PRO A 88 -3.85 -36.52 -17.56
N ASN A 89 -2.77 -35.75 -17.41
CA ASN A 89 -2.63 -34.45 -18.09
C ASN A 89 -2.57 -34.57 -19.64
N THR A 90 -2.50 -35.78 -20.19
CA THR A 90 -2.57 -36.04 -21.64
C THR A 90 -3.91 -35.67 -22.26
N GLU A 91 -4.97 -35.60 -21.46
CA GLU A 91 -6.32 -35.21 -21.92
C GLU A 91 -6.61 -33.72 -21.73
N SER A 92 -5.66 -32.94 -21.19
CA SER A 92 -5.84 -31.50 -21.01
C SER A 92 -6.03 -30.83 -22.38
N PRO A 93 -7.11 -30.05 -22.58
CA PRO A 93 -7.31 -29.30 -23.82
C PRO A 93 -6.42 -28.05 -23.89
N HIS A 94 -5.67 -27.76 -22.83
CA HIS A 94 -4.85 -26.57 -22.71
C HIS A 94 -3.45 -26.79 -23.28
N LYS A 95 -2.91 -25.75 -23.92
CA LYS A 95 -1.51 -25.74 -24.35
C LYS A 95 -0.62 -25.62 -23.11
N HIS A 96 0.23 -26.60 -22.87
CA HIS A 96 1.20 -26.59 -21.78
C HIS A 96 2.61 -26.33 -22.33
N PHE A 97 3.42 -25.59 -21.58
CA PHE A 97 4.80 -25.28 -21.97
C PHE A 97 5.77 -25.87 -20.97
N GLN A 98 6.80 -26.54 -21.48
CA GLN A 98 7.93 -26.92 -20.65
C GLN A 98 8.82 -25.71 -20.41
N ARG A 99 9.26 -25.53 -19.17
CA ARG A 99 10.30 -24.55 -18.84
C ARG A 99 11.55 -24.87 -19.65
N THR A 100 12.11 -23.84 -20.27
CA THR A 100 13.37 -23.93 -21.00
C THR A 100 14.39 -22.99 -20.37
N LYS A 101 15.65 -23.40 -20.37
CA LYS A 101 16.73 -22.56 -19.85
C LYS A 101 16.89 -21.33 -20.74
N ALA A 102 16.88 -20.15 -20.12
CA ALA A 102 17.08 -18.90 -20.84
C ALA A 102 18.47 -18.87 -21.53
N PRO A 103 18.58 -18.29 -22.75
CA PRO A 103 19.85 -18.11 -23.42
C PRO A 103 20.74 -17.12 -22.64
N SER A 104 22.06 -17.20 -22.84
CA SER A 104 23.00 -16.30 -22.15
C SER A 104 22.82 -14.83 -22.53
N ILE A 105 22.41 -14.56 -23.77
CA ILE A 105 21.99 -13.23 -24.23
C ILE A 105 20.49 -13.32 -24.48
N LEU A 106 19.74 -12.53 -23.73
CA LEU A 106 18.28 -12.56 -23.79
C LEU A 106 17.81 -11.78 -25.02
N PRO A 107 16.84 -12.30 -25.80
CA PRO A 107 16.35 -11.63 -26.99
C PRO A 107 15.60 -10.33 -26.66
N ASN A 108 14.96 -10.27 -25.50
CA ASN A 108 14.36 -9.07 -24.94
C ASN A 108 14.08 -9.28 -23.44
N ILE A 109 13.57 -8.23 -22.78
CA ILE A 109 13.31 -8.21 -21.34
C ILE A 109 12.20 -9.18 -20.89
N LEU A 110 11.29 -9.60 -21.78
CA LEU A 110 10.23 -10.55 -21.43
C LEU A 110 10.80 -11.94 -21.11
N SER A 111 11.98 -12.26 -21.65
CA SER A 111 12.70 -13.50 -21.31
C SER A 111 13.29 -13.51 -19.88
N MET A 112 13.24 -12.38 -19.14
CA MET A 112 13.55 -12.32 -17.70
C MET A 112 12.34 -12.61 -16.80
N ILE A 113 11.18 -12.96 -17.37
CA ILE A 113 10.00 -13.33 -16.59
C ILE A 113 10.09 -14.82 -16.24
N GLY A 114 10.03 -15.13 -14.95
CA GLY A 114 10.22 -16.47 -14.41
C GLY A 114 11.59 -16.69 -13.78
N GLU A 115 11.89 -17.95 -13.44
CA GLU A 115 13.16 -18.33 -12.79
C GLU A 115 13.46 -17.52 -11.51
N THR A 116 12.41 -17.19 -10.76
CA THR A 116 12.52 -16.31 -9.60
C THR A 116 13.18 -17.04 -8.42
N PRO A 117 13.94 -16.33 -7.57
CA PRO A 117 14.66 -16.98 -6.49
C PRO A 117 13.70 -17.50 -5.39
N LEU A 118 14.05 -18.64 -4.82
CA LEU A 118 13.47 -19.18 -3.60
C LEU A 118 14.47 -18.94 -2.46
N VAL A 119 14.14 -18.04 -1.54
CA VAL A 119 15.06 -17.53 -0.53
C VAL A 119 14.65 -18.04 0.85
N ARG A 120 15.61 -18.48 1.68
CA ARG A 120 15.35 -18.91 3.06
C ARG A 120 15.14 -17.72 3.98
N MET A 121 14.09 -17.75 4.81
CA MET A 121 13.90 -16.80 5.91
C MET A 121 14.72 -17.26 7.12
N ASN A 122 15.55 -16.39 7.69
CA ASN A 122 16.52 -16.79 8.72
C ASN A 122 16.19 -16.23 10.12
N LYS A 123 15.60 -15.04 10.19
CA LYS A 123 15.30 -14.34 11.45
C LYS A 123 13.83 -14.44 11.81
N ILE A 124 12.93 -14.21 10.86
CA ILE A 124 11.48 -14.24 11.09
C ILE A 124 11.03 -15.57 11.70
N PRO A 125 11.39 -16.76 11.17
CA PRO A 125 10.96 -18.03 11.76
C PRO A 125 11.37 -18.18 13.22
N LYS A 126 12.59 -17.74 13.58
CA LYS A 126 13.11 -17.79 14.95
C LYS A 126 12.34 -16.86 15.88
N ALA A 127 12.02 -15.64 15.42
CA ALA A 127 11.25 -14.67 16.18
C ALA A 127 9.83 -15.16 16.51
N PHE A 128 9.25 -16.02 15.65
CA PHE A 128 7.92 -16.61 15.84
C PHE A 128 7.95 -18.05 16.39
N GLY A 129 9.13 -18.58 16.73
CA GLY A 129 9.29 -19.91 17.32
C GLY A 129 8.98 -21.08 16.36
N LEU A 130 9.14 -20.88 15.05
CA LEU A 130 8.93 -21.93 14.05
C LEU A 130 10.08 -22.94 14.04
N LYS A 131 9.74 -24.21 13.84
CA LYS A 131 10.70 -25.33 13.74
C LYS A 131 10.99 -25.76 12.31
N CYS A 132 10.05 -25.52 11.39
CA CYS A 132 10.19 -25.86 9.98
C CYS A 132 11.10 -24.86 9.23
N GLU A 133 11.54 -25.26 8.04
CA GLU A 133 12.17 -24.34 7.10
C GLU A 133 11.10 -23.45 6.43
N LEU A 134 11.30 -22.13 6.47
CA LEU A 134 10.41 -21.16 5.83
C LEU A 134 11.15 -20.50 4.65
N LEU A 135 10.55 -20.57 3.46
CA LEU A 135 11.12 -20.04 2.23
C LEU A 135 10.17 -19.02 1.58
N GLY A 136 10.71 -17.95 1.01
CA GLY A 136 9.99 -16.95 0.23
C GLY A 136 10.29 -17.12 -1.26
N LYS A 137 9.25 -17.34 -2.08
CA LYS A 137 9.35 -17.32 -3.54
C LYS A 137 9.21 -15.88 -4.03
N CYS A 138 10.33 -15.27 -4.41
CA CYS A 138 10.46 -13.82 -4.61
C CYS A 138 10.03 -13.39 -6.02
N GLU A 139 8.72 -13.34 -6.27
CA GLU A 139 8.15 -12.95 -7.56
C GLU A 139 8.35 -11.47 -7.93
N PHE A 140 8.81 -10.67 -6.99
CA PHE A 140 9.16 -9.26 -7.21
C PHE A 140 10.45 -9.04 -8.02
N PHE A 141 11.20 -10.11 -8.34
CA PHE A 141 12.36 -10.06 -9.24
C PHE A 141 12.02 -10.21 -10.73
N ASN A 142 10.77 -10.52 -11.09
CA ASN A 142 10.35 -10.50 -12.49
C ASN A 142 10.59 -9.10 -13.10
N ALA A 143 10.71 -9.04 -14.44
CA ALA A 143 11.07 -7.82 -15.17
C ALA A 143 10.20 -6.58 -14.88
N GLY A 144 8.89 -6.75 -14.77
CA GLY A 144 7.93 -5.70 -14.42
C GLY A 144 7.81 -5.47 -12.91
N GLY A 145 8.40 -6.34 -12.10
CA GLY A 145 8.49 -6.25 -10.64
C GLY A 145 7.37 -7.00 -9.90
N SER A 146 6.68 -7.94 -10.55
CA SER A 146 5.63 -8.72 -9.88
C SER A 146 5.35 -10.11 -10.50
N VAL A 147 4.66 -10.94 -9.73
CA VAL A 147 4.12 -12.25 -10.16
C VAL A 147 3.20 -12.16 -11.39
N LYS A 148 2.61 -10.98 -11.65
CA LYS A 148 1.66 -10.78 -12.74
C LYS A 148 2.34 -10.66 -14.10
N ASP A 149 3.65 -10.48 -14.14
CA ASP A 149 4.41 -10.47 -15.39
C ASP A 149 4.28 -11.83 -16.10
N ARG A 150 4.24 -12.92 -15.33
CA ARG A 150 4.03 -14.29 -15.83
C ARG A 150 2.73 -14.44 -16.61
N ILE A 151 1.63 -14.02 -15.99
CA ILE A 151 0.30 -14.16 -16.60
C ILE A 151 0.14 -13.20 -17.78
N SER A 152 0.77 -12.03 -17.70
CA SER A 152 0.72 -11.02 -18.76
C SER A 152 1.41 -11.54 -20.02
N LEU A 153 2.61 -12.10 -19.87
CA LEU A 153 3.32 -12.74 -20.97
C LEU A 153 2.53 -13.92 -21.53
N ARG A 154 2.07 -14.82 -20.67
CA ARG A 154 1.33 -16.03 -21.07
C ARG A 154 0.04 -15.69 -21.82
N MET A 155 -0.77 -14.74 -21.32
CA MET A 155 -2.01 -14.31 -21.98
C MET A 155 -1.75 -13.70 -23.35
N VAL A 156 -0.71 -12.87 -23.49
CA VAL A 156 -0.33 -12.27 -24.77
C VAL A 156 0.14 -13.34 -25.76
N GLU A 157 1.02 -14.24 -25.35
CA GLU A 157 1.54 -15.29 -26.24
C GLU A 157 0.46 -16.30 -26.67
N ASP A 158 -0.44 -16.68 -25.78
CA ASP A 158 -1.58 -17.54 -26.15
C ASP A 158 -2.51 -16.81 -27.13
N ALA A 159 -2.82 -15.53 -26.90
CA ALA A 159 -3.64 -14.74 -27.82
C ALA A 159 -2.99 -14.53 -29.19
N GLU A 160 -1.66 -14.35 -29.25
CA GLU A 160 -0.88 -14.30 -30.50
C GLU A 160 -0.96 -15.64 -31.25
N ARG A 161 -0.73 -16.75 -30.53
CA ARG A 161 -0.78 -18.11 -31.12
C ARG A 161 -2.18 -18.47 -31.64
N ASP A 162 -3.22 -18.01 -30.98
CA ASP A 162 -4.61 -18.25 -31.37
C ASP A 162 -5.07 -17.29 -32.49
N GLY A 163 -4.20 -16.36 -32.92
CA GLY A 163 -4.51 -15.36 -33.94
C GLY A 163 -5.55 -14.32 -33.50
N ILE A 164 -5.88 -14.29 -32.20
CA ILE A 164 -6.78 -13.31 -31.58
C ILE A 164 -6.09 -11.94 -31.62
N LEU A 165 -4.85 -11.88 -31.15
CA LEU A 165 -4.05 -10.66 -31.11
C LEU A 165 -3.17 -10.55 -32.37
N LYS A 166 -3.31 -9.45 -33.11
CA LYS A 166 -2.56 -9.17 -34.35
C LYS A 166 -1.63 -7.96 -34.17
N PRO A 167 -0.54 -7.85 -34.95
CA PRO A 167 0.40 -6.73 -34.83
C PRO A 167 -0.31 -5.36 -34.89
N GLY A 168 -0.06 -4.51 -33.89
CA GLY A 168 -0.67 -3.18 -33.78
C GLY A 168 -2.06 -3.15 -33.13
N ASP A 169 -2.63 -4.30 -32.74
CA ASP A 169 -3.89 -4.35 -31.98
C ASP A 169 -3.77 -3.64 -30.62
N THR A 170 -4.93 -3.38 -30.00
CA THR A 170 -5.02 -2.72 -28.68
C THR A 170 -5.37 -3.72 -27.59
N ILE A 171 -4.59 -3.76 -26.52
CA ILE A 171 -4.91 -4.51 -25.29
C ILE A 171 -5.61 -3.56 -24.32
N VAL A 172 -6.78 -3.95 -23.82
CA VAL A 172 -7.54 -3.24 -22.79
C VAL A 172 -7.71 -4.17 -21.60
N GLU A 173 -7.23 -3.80 -20.40
CA GLU A 173 -7.31 -4.70 -19.25
C GLU A 173 -7.86 -4.01 -17.98
N PRO A 174 -8.90 -4.60 -17.33
CA PRO A 174 -9.33 -4.22 -15.98
C PRO A 174 -8.40 -4.82 -14.91
N THR A 175 -7.73 -3.99 -14.12
CA THR A 175 -6.72 -4.49 -13.16
C THR A 175 -6.50 -3.62 -11.93
N SER A 176 -6.03 -4.26 -10.85
CA SER A 176 -5.50 -3.64 -9.63
C SER A 176 -4.05 -3.13 -9.77
N GLY A 177 -3.48 -3.22 -10.97
CA GLY A 177 -2.29 -2.49 -11.40
C GLY A 177 -1.14 -3.38 -11.88
N ASN A 178 -0.78 -4.44 -11.15
CA ASN A 178 0.39 -5.27 -11.49
C ASN A 178 0.22 -6.02 -12.83
N THR A 179 -0.97 -6.58 -13.10
CA THR A 179 -1.27 -7.16 -14.44
C THR A 179 -1.20 -6.09 -15.52
N GLY A 180 -1.61 -4.86 -15.21
CA GLY A 180 -1.49 -3.74 -16.15
C GLY A 180 -0.03 -3.41 -16.46
N ILE A 181 0.86 -3.42 -15.46
CA ILE A 181 2.29 -3.19 -15.66
C ILE A 181 2.90 -4.30 -16.52
N GLY A 182 2.60 -5.57 -16.22
CA GLY A 182 3.07 -6.69 -17.03
C GLY A 182 2.58 -6.64 -18.48
N LEU A 183 1.31 -6.30 -18.70
CA LEU A 183 0.74 -6.15 -20.04
C LEU A 183 1.29 -4.92 -20.77
N ALA A 184 1.45 -3.79 -20.09
CA ALA A 184 2.08 -2.59 -20.66
C ALA A 184 3.55 -2.85 -21.05
N LEU A 185 4.30 -3.60 -20.23
CA LEU A 185 5.66 -4.02 -20.54
C LEU A 185 5.68 -4.92 -21.79
N ALA A 186 4.81 -5.93 -21.85
CA ALA A 186 4.70 -6.81 -23.02
C ALA A 186 4.28 -6.04 -24.27
N ALA A 187 3.32 -5.12 -24.15
CA ALA A 187 2.84 -4.27 -25.22
C ALA A 187 3.94 -3.35 -25.76
N ALA A 188 4.73 -2.72 -24.88
CA ALA A 188 5.85 -1.87 -25.27
C ALA A 188 6.92 -2.65 -26.06
N VAL A 189 7.19 -3.90 -25.67
CA VAL A 189 8.18 -4.76 -26.35
C VAL A 189 7.64 -5.30 -27.68
N LYS A 190 6.37 -5.69 -27.74
CA LYS A 190 5.75 -6.36 -28.90
C LYS A 190 5.03 -5.41 -29.87
N GLY A 191 4.91 -4.13 -29.53
CA GLY A 191 4.31 -3.11 -30.40
C GLY A 191 2.78 -3.07 -30.36
N TYR A 192 2.17 -3.35 -29.20
CA TYR A 192 0.72 -3.19 -29.01
C TYR A 192 0.39 -1.85 -28.35
N ARG A 193 -0.77 -1.29 -28.66
CA ARG A 193 -1.34 -0.19 -27.86
C ARG A 193 -1.90 -0.79 -26.58
N CYS A 194 -1.70 -0.14 -25.43
CA CYS A 194 -2.15 -0.65 -24.14
C CYS A 194 -3.00 0.39 -23.40
N ILE A 195 -4.18 -0.03 -22.94
CA ILE A 195 -5.11 0.79 -22.15
C ILE A 195 -5.41 0.04 -20.85
N ILE A 196 -5.07 0.65 -19.73
CA ILE A 196 -5.28 0.07 -18.40
C ILE A 196 -6.44 0.78 -17.70
N VAL A 197 -7.42 -0.01 -17.28
CA VAL A 197 -8.57 0.48 -16.51
C VAL A 197 -8.39 0.05 -15.05
N MET A 198 -8.26 1.02 -14.14
CA MET A 198 -7.97 0.74 -12.73
C MET A 198 -8.75 1.64 -11.76
N PRO A 199 -9.06 1.15 -10.54
CA PRO A 199 -9.65 1.99 -9.49
C PRO A 199 -8.78 3.17 -9.06
N GLU A 200 -9.39 4.22 -8.52
CA GLU A 200 -8.71 5.40 -8.00
C GLU A 200 -7.82 5.11 -6.78
N LYS A 201 -8.13 4.11 -5.95
CA LYS A 201 -7.33 3.77 -4.74
C LYS A 201 -5.90 3.28 -5.04
N MET A 202 -5.65 2.84 -6.27
CA MET A 202 -4.35 2.28 -6.66
C MET A 202 -3.28 3.36 -6.66
N SER A 203 -2.09 3.01 -6.17
CA SER A 203 -0.98 3.93 -5.90
C SER A 203 -0.58 4.80 -7.10
N ARG A 204 0.03 5.96 -6.81
CA ARG A 204 0.51 6.89 -7.85
C ARG A 204 1.70 6.30 -8.60
N GLU A 205 2.53 5.57 -7.89
CA GLU A 205 3.71 4.87 -8.40
C GLU A 205 3.34 3.91 -9.54
N LYS A 206 2.22 3.18 -9.40
CA LYS A 206 1.72 2.32 -10.49
C LYS A 206 1.35 3.12 -11.74
N VAL A 207 0.72 4.28 -11.57
CA VAL A 207 0.36 5.16 -12.70
C VAL A 207 1.59 5.72 -13.38
N ASP A 208 2.60 6.12 -12.62
CA ASP A 208 3.82 6.68 -13.20
C ASP A 208 4.59 5.62 -14.00
N VAL A 209 4.68 4.38 -13.49
CA VAL A 209 5.26 3.25 -14.22
C VAL A 209 4.49 2.95 -15.51
N LEU A 210 3.15 2.86 -15.45
CA LEU A 210 2.31 2.60 -16.61
C LEU A 210 2.46 3.68 -17.69
N ARG A 211 2.45 4.95 -17.29
CA ARG A 211 2.65 6.08 -18.21
C ARG A 211 4.03 6.01 -18.86
N ALA A 212 5.07 5.67 -18.09
CA ALA A 212 6.43 5.51 -18.62
C ALA A 212 6.55 4.35 -19.62
N LEU A 213 5.77 3.28 -19.44
CA LEU A 213 5.65 2.17 -20.39
C LEU A 213 4.79 2.50 -21.62
N GLY A 214 4.21 3.70 -21.70
CA GLY A 214 3.38 4.13 -22.82
C GLY A 214 1.92 3.66 -22.75
N ALA A 215 1.45 3.15 -21.61
CA ALA A 215 0.05 2.78 -21.45
C ALA A 215 -0.84 4.00 -21.22
N GLU A 216 -2.01 3.99 -21.84
CA GLU A 216 -3.11 4.89 -21.52
C GLU A 216 -3.83 4.41 -20.26
N ILE A 217 -4.27 5.33 -19.41
CA ILE A 217 -4.81 5.00 -18.09
C ILE A 217 -6.19 5.61 -17.94
N VAL A 218 -7.17 4.76 -17.64
CA VAL A 218 -8.54 5.15 -17.32
C VAL A 218 -8.80 4.81 -15.84
N ARG A 219 -9.23 5.80 -15.06
CA ARG A 219 -9.57 5.62 -13.64
C ARG A 219 -11.07 5.36 -13.47
N THR A 220 -11.42 4.53 -12.50
CA THR A 220 -12.82 4.28 -12.10
C THR A 220 -13.04 4.48 -10.60
N PRO A 221 -14.26 4.82 -10.14
CA PRO A 221 -14.55 4.94 -8.72
C PRO A 221 -14.25 3.63 -7.95
N THR A 222 -13.58 3.76 -6.80
CA THR A 222 -13.20 2.59 -5.97
C THR A 222 -14.42 1.89 -5.35
N SER A 223 -15.49 2.64 -5.05
CA SER A 223 -16.71 2.13 -4.44
C SER A 223 -17.66 1.44 -5.41
N ALA A 224 -17.36 1.43 -6.72
CA ALA A 224 -18.20 0.79 -7.71
C ALA A 224 -18.12 -0.74 -7.57
N ARG A 225 -19.25 -1.39 -7.26
CA ARG A 225 -19.40 -2.86 -7.32
C ARG A 225 -18.97 -3.39 -8.68
N PHE A 226 -18.44 -4.61 -8.73
CA PHE A 226 -17.93 -5.18 -9.98
C PHE A 226 -18.98 -5.23 -11.13
N ASP A 227 -20.26 -5.38 -10.80
CA ASP A 227 -21.39 -5.46 -11.74
C ASP A 227 -21.87 -4.09 -12.27
N SER A 228 -21.42 -3.00 -11.66
CA SER A 228 -21.72 -1.64 -12.09
C SER A 228 -21.16 -1.33 -13.50
N PRO A 229 -21.86 -0.52 -14.31
CA PRO A 229 -21.31 0.07 -15.53
C PRO A 229 -19.98 0.80 -15.32
N GLU A 230 -19.83 1.45 -14.17
CA GLU A 230 -18.66 2.27 -13.84
C GLU A 230 -17.58 1.52 -13.07
N SER A 231 -17.73 0.20 -12.90
CA SER A 231 -16.65 -0.63 -12.41
C SER A 231 -15.52 -0.67 -13.43
N HIS A 232 -14.28 -0.89 -12.97
CA HIS A 232 -13.13 -1.07 -13.86
C HIS A 232 -13.36 -2.20 -14.89
N VAL A 233 -14.07 -3.26 -14.54
CA VAL A 233 -14.50 -4.31 -15.47
C VAL A 233 -15.49 -3.76 -16.49
N GLY A 234 -16.53 -3.06 -16.03
CA GLY A 234 -17.56 -2.49 -16.89
C GLY A 234 -17.02 -1.50 -17.90
N VAL A 235 -16.16 -0.59 -17.46
CA VAL A 235 -15.50 0.43 -18.30
C VAL A 235 -14.55 -0.22 -19.30
N ALA A 236 -13.79 -1.25 -18.91
CA ALA A 236 -12.93 -1.99 -19.85
C ALA A 236 -13.76 -2.61 -21.00
N TRP A 237 -14.89 -3.25 -20.68
CA TRP A 237 -15.79 -3.82 -21.68
C TRP A 237 -16.43 -2.76 -22.59
N ARG A 238 -16.79 -1.59 -22.05
CA ARG A 238 -17.25 -0.45 -22.86
C ARG A 238 -16.17 -0.01 -23.85
N LEU A 239 -14.95 0.26 -23.37
CA LEU A 239 -13.82 0.66 -24.21
C LEU A 239 -13.50 -0.37 -25.29
N LYS A 240 -13.53 -1.66 -24.96
CA LYS A 240 -13.32 -2.74 -25.93
C LYS A 240 -14.39 -2.78 -27.03
N ASN A 241 -15.62 -2.39 -26.73
CA ASN A 241 -16.70 -2.34 -27.72
C ASN A 241 -16.64 -1.09 -28.60
N GLU A 242 -15.99 -0.02 -28.13
CA GLU A 242 -15.83 1.25 -28.83
C GLU A 242 -14.55 1.32 -29.68
N ILE A 243 -13.49 0.61 -29.28
CA ILE A 243 -12.18 0.65 -29.93
C ILE A 243 -12.04 -0.53 -30.92
N PRO A 244 -11.90 -0.29 -32.23
CA PRO A 244 -11.64 -1.35 -33.21
C PRO A 244 -10.34 -2.11 -32.90
N ASN A 245 -10.30 -3.40 -33.26
CA ASN A 245 -9.13 -4.26 -33.05
C ASN A 245 -8.60 -4.25 -31.61
N SER A 246 -9.52 -4.15 -30.65
CA SER A 246 -9.18 -4.17 -29.22
C SER A 246 -9.65 -5.45 -28.54
N HIS A 247 -8.85 -5.90 -27.57
CA HIS A 247 -9.04 -7.16 -26.88
C HIS A 247 -8.90 -6.96 -25.38
N ILE A 248 -9.80 -7.58 -24.62
CA ILE A 248 -9.62 -7.79 -23.18
C ILE A 248 -9.10 -9.20 -23.01
N LEU A 249 -7.92 -9.35 -22.43
CA LEU A 249 -7.33 -10.67 -22.19
C LEU A 249 -7.98 -11.35 -21.00
N ASP A 250 -8.50 -10.57 -20.05
CA ASP A 250 -9.40 -10.99 -18.96
C ASP A 250 -8.75 -11.97 -17.98
N GLN A 251 -7.88 -11.44 -17.12
CA GLN A 251 -7.21 -12.21 -16.07
C GLN A 251 -8.16 -12.99 -15.12
N TYR A 252 -9.45 -12.65 -15.05
CA TYR A 252 -10.42 -13.30 -14.16
C TYR A 252 -10.98 -14.58 -14.77
N ARG A 253 -10.93 -14.72 -16.09
CA ARG A 253 -11.52 -15.84 -16.85
C ARG A 253 -10.51 -16.63 -17.67
N ASN A 254 -9.40 -16.02 -18.06
CA ASN A 254 -8.46 -16.59 -19.01
C ASN A 254 -7.65 -17.73 -18.39
N PRO A 255 -7.69 -18.95 -18.95
CA PRO A 255 -6.93 -20.09 -18.42
C PRO A 255 -5.42 -19.86 -18.43
N SER A 256 -4.92 -18.98 -19.30
CA SER A 256 -3.52 -18.54 -19.35
C SER A 256 -3.00 -18.04 -18.00
N ASN A 257 -3.86 -17.45 -17.16
CA ASN A 257 -3.49 -16.98 -15.83
C ASN A 257 -3.09 -18.15 -14.90
N PRO A 258 -3.99 -19.07 -14.51
CA PRO A 258 -3.60 -20.21 -13.69
C PRO A 258 -2.59 -21.12 -14.39
N LEU A 259 -2.64 -21.26 -15.72
CA LEU A 259 -1.69 -22.10 -16.45
C LEU A 259 -0.25 -21.57 -16.43
N ALA A 260 -0.04 -20.25 -16.42
CA ALA A 260 1.30 -19.69 -16.23
C ALA A 260 1.92 -20.21 -14.91
N HIS A 261 1.11 -20.27 -13.86
CA HIS A 261 1.57 -20.72 -12.55
C HIS A 261 1.69 -22.24 -12.44
N TYR A 262 0.77 -22.98 -13.07
CA TYR A 262 0.82 -24.45 -13.15
C TYR A 262 2.04 -24.93 -13.95
N ASP A 263 2.33 -24.30 -15.11
CA ASP A 263 3.40 -24.72 -16.01
C ASP A 263 4.79 -24.23 -15.57
N THR A 264 4.88 -23.07 -14.91
CA THR A 264 6.18 -22.49 -14.56
C THR A 264 6.38 -22.32 -13.06
N THR A 265 5.56 -21.53 -12.38
CA THR A 265 5.80 -21.18 -10.96
C THR A 265 5.87 -22.41 -10.06
N ALA A 266 4.98 -23.37 -10.27
CA ALA A 266 4.94 -24.61 -9.52
C ALA A 266 6.12 -25.54 -9.84
N GLU A 267 6.48 -25.68 -11.11
CA GLU A 267 7.64 -26.47 -11.55
C GLU A 267 8.95 -25.87 -11.01
N GLU A 268 9.07 -24.53 -10.95
CA GLU A 268 10.20 -23.85 -10.30
C GLU A 268 10.28 -24.20 -8.81
N ILE A 269 9.15 -24.14 -8.10
CA ILE A 269 9.11 -24.47 -6.68
C ILE A 269 9.47 -25.94 -6.45
N LEU A 270 8.95 -26.86 -7.28
CA LEU A 270 9.26 -28.29 -7.20
C LEU A 270 10.76 -28.54 -7.41
N GLU A 271 11.35 -27.96 -8.45
CA GLU A 271 12.78 -28.08 -8.74
C GLU A 271 13.63 -27.49 -7.61
N GLN A 272 13.34 -26.25 -7.18
CA GLN A 272 14.09 -25.54 -6.13
C GLN A 272 13.96 -26.20 -4.75
N CYS A 273 12.91 -27.01 -4.54
CA CYS A 273 12.68 -27.77 -3.31
C CYS A 273 13.12 -29.23 -3.39
N ASP A 274 13.71 -29.70 -4.49
CA ASP A 274 13.99 -31.12 -4.73
C ASP A 274 12.74 -32.02 -4.55
N GLY A 275 11.56 -31.51 -4.91
CA GLY A 275 10.26 -32.17 -4.72
C GLY A 275 9.79 -32.28 -3.26
N LYS A 276 10.50 -31.69 -2.30
CA LYS A 276 10.19 -31.76 -0.86
C LYS A 276 9.58 -30.44 -0.38
N ILE A 277 8.26 -30.43 -0.25
CA ILE A 277 7.49 -29.29 0.24
C ILE A 277 6.27 -29.82 1.00
N ASP A 278 5.99 -29.26 2.16
CA ASP A 278 4.90 -29.69 3.05
C ASP A 278 3.76 -28.68 3.07
N MET A 279 4.05 -27.39 2.84
CA MET A 279 3.07 -26.33 2.86
C MET A 279 3.38 -25.24 1.83
N LEU A 280 2.34 -24.73 1.18
CA LEU A 280 2.39 -23.53 0.35
C LEU A 280 1.39 -22.50 0.87
N VAL A 281 1.83 -21.25 1.06
CA VAL A 281 1.00 -20.12 1.50
C VAL A 281 0.99 -19.04 0.41
N ALA A 282 -0.20 -18.61 -0.02
CA ALA A 282 -0.33 -17.58 -1.05
C ALA A 282 -1.55 -16.68 -0.83
N GLY A 283 -1.35 -15.36 -0.98
CA GLY A 283 -2.45 -14.39 -1.04
C GLY A 283 -3.30 -14.55 -2.30
N ALA A 284 -4.62 -14.49 -2.15
CA ALA A 284 -5.57 -14.68 -3.23
C ALA A 284 -6.12 -13.34 -3.76
N GLY A 285 -5.84 -13.05 -5.03
CA GLY A 285 -6.52 -12.01 -5.81
C GLY A 285 -7.46 -12.64 -6.83
N THR A 286 -7.00 -12.75 -8.08
CA THR A 286 -7.76 -13.49 -9.12
C THR A 286 -7.91 -14.98 -8.79
N GLY A 287 -7.11 -15.52 -7.86
CA GLY A 287 -7.03 -16.96 -7.57
C GLY A 287 -6.09 -17.73 -8.51
N GLY A 288 -5.67 -17.16 -9.64
CA GLY A 288 -4.85 -17.88 -10.62
C GLY A 288 -3.53 -18.42 -10.07
N THR A 289 -2.82 -17.66 -9.24
CA THR A 289 -1.57 -18.12 -8.61
C THR A 289 -1.80 -19.32 -7.69
N ILE A 290 -2.73 -19.21 -6.73
CA ILE A 290 -2.97 -20.32 -5.79
C ILE A 290 -3.56 -21.54 -6.51
N THR A 291 -4.48 -21.35 -7.46
CA THR A 291 -5.06 -22.45 -8.24
C THR A 291 -4.02 -23.17 -9.11
N GLY A 292 -3.24 -22.42 -9.90
CA GLY A 292 -2.24 -23.02 -10.78
C GLY A 292 -1.17 -23.77 -10.00
N VAL A 293 -0.63 -23.16 -8.94
CA VAL A 293 0.37 -23.79 -8.09
C VAL A 293 -0.20 -25.00 -7.35
N ALA A 294 -1.36 -24.87 -6.72
CA ALA A 294 -1.97 -25.95 -5.94
C ALA A 294 -2.32 -27.17 -6.78
N ARG A 295 -2.88 -26.99 -7.99
CA ARG A 295 -3.18 -28.12 -8.89
C ARG A 295 -1.93 -28.93 -9.20
N LYS A 296 -0.85 -28.28 -9.60
CA LYS A 296 0.42 -28.96 -9.88
C LYS A 296 1.04 -29.60 -8.64
N LEU A 297 1.05 -28.89 -7.52
CA LEU A 297 1.65 -29.40 -6.30
C LEU A 297 0.86 -30.56 -5.70
N LYS A 298 -0.48 -30.57 -5.79
CA LYS A 298 -1.27 -31.75 -5.36
C LYS A 298 -1.03 -32.96 -6.26
N GLU A 299 -0.80 -32.77 -7.56
CA GLU A 299 -0.42 -33.86 -8.48
C GLU A 299 0.97 -34.46 -8.17
N LYS A 300 1.92 -33.64 -7.68
CA LYS A 300 3.33 -34.06 -7.48
C LYS A 300 3.72 -34.33 -6.03
N CYS A 301 3.04 -33.70 -5.09
CA CYS A 301 3.25 -33.74 -3.66
C CYS A 301 1.88 -33.92 -2.97
N PRO A 302 1.28 -35.13 -2.99
CA PRO A 302 -0.12 -35.34 -2.62
C PRO A 302 -0.46 -34.96 -1.16
N ASN A 303 0.54 -34.95 -0.28
CA ASN A 303 0.37 -34.58 1.14
C ASN A 303 0.60 -33.08 1.41
N ILE A 304 0.83 -32.26 0.38
CA ILE A 304 1.05 -30.82 0.57
C ILE A 304 -0.22 -30.14 1.10
N LYS A 305 -0.04 -29.25 2.07
CA LYS A 305 -1.07 -28.34 2.54
C LYS A 305 -1.02 -27.01 1.78
N ILE A 306 -2.14 -26.62 1.18
CA ILE A 306 -2.32 -25.37 0.45
C ILE A 306 -3.12 -24.39 1.31
N VAL A 307 -2.53 -23.25 1.60
CA VAL A 307 -3.12 -22.19 2.43
C VAL A 307 -3.40 -20.96 1.58
N GLY A 308 -4.69 -20.60 1.48
CA GLY A 308 -5.15 -19.35 0.89
C GLY A 308 -5.19 -18.23 1.91
N VAL A 309 -4.71 -17.05 1.54
CA VAL A 309 -4.79 -15.86 2.40
C VAL A 309 -5.67 -14.81 1.73
N ASP A 310 -6.69 -14.35 2.44
CA ASP A 310 -7.71 -13.44 1.93
C ASP A 310 -7.87 -12.25 2.88
N PRO A 311 -7.87 -10.99 2.42
CA PRO A 311 -8.01 -9.85 3.33
C PRO A 311 -9.41 -9.79 3.94
N GLU A 312 -9.52 -9.28 5.16
CA GLU A 312 -10.79 -8.88 5.75
C GLU A 312 -11.54 -7.90 4.82
N GLY A 313 -12.85 -8.10 4.66
CA GLY A 313 -13.69 -7.40 3.69
C GLY A 313 -13.76 -8.01 2.28
N SER A 314 -12.95 -9.03 1.99
CA SER A 314 -13.10 -9.89 0.80
C SER A 314 -13.98 -11.12 1.09
N ILE A 315 -14.56 -11.72 0.04
CA ILE A 315 -15.43 -12.91 0.11
C ILE A 315 -14.79 -14.19 -0.48
N LEU A 316 -13.48 -14.20 -0.74
CA LEU A 316 -12.85 -15.33 -1.44
C LEU A 316 -12.67 -16.56 -0.55
N ALA A 317 -12.50 -16.36 0.75
CA ALA A 317 -12.23 -17.44 1.69
C ALA A 317 -13.43 -18.41 1.85
N ASP A 318 -13.11 -19.66 2.18
CA ASP A 318 -14.07 -20.73 2.48
C ASP A 318 -13.68 -21.38 3.83
N PRO A 319 -14.63 -21.67 4.76
CA PRO A 319 -16.08 -21.49 4.66
C PRO A 319 -16.52 -20.01 4.74
N GLU A 320 -17.72 -19.72 4.21
CA GLU A 320 -18.32 -18.37 4.18
C GLU A 320 -18.40 -17.68 5.55
N ALA A 321 -18.45 -18.46 6.64
CA ALA A 321 -18.42 -17.92 8.00
C ALA A 321 -17.17 -17.06 8.29
N LEU A 322 -16.05 -17.31 7.60
CA LEU A 322 -14.82 -16.51 7.71
C LEU A 322 -14.96 -15.11 7.09
N ASN A 323 -15.94 -14.91 6.22
CA ASN A 323 -16.12 -13.64 5.49
C ASN A 323 -17.04 -12.66 6.24
N GLN A 324 -17.63 -13.06 7.36
CA GLN A 324 -18.51 -12.21 8.16
C GLN A 324 -17.70 -11.13 8.88
N ASN A 325 -17.69 -9.92 8.32
CA ASN A 325 -17.12 -8.74 8.95
C ASN A 325 -17.82 -7.46 8.45
N ASP A 326 -17.71 -6.38 9.21
CA ASP A 326 -18.32 -5.08 8.87
C ASP A 326 -17.47 -4.26 7.89
N MET A 327 -16.28 -4.75 7.52
CA MET A 327 -15.37 -4.05 6.62
C MET A 327 -15.67 -4.39 5.16
N THR A 328 -15.64 -3.38 4.30
CA THR A 328 -15.76 -3.56 2.84
C THR A 328 -14.59 -2.94 2.08
N GLN A 329 -13.67 -2.30 2.80
CA GLN A 329 -12.53 -1.60 2.25
C GLN A 329 -11.29 -1.91 3.07
N TYR A 330 -10.16 -1.99 2.37
CA TYR A 330 -8.84 -2.27 2.92
C TYR A 330 -7.77 -1.61 2.02
N GLU A 331 -6.62 -1.33 2.62
CA GLU A 331 -5.49 -0.58 2.05
C GLU A 331 -4.48 -1.46 1.32
N VAL A 332 -4.36 -2.74 1.70
CA VAL A 332 -3.55 -3.72 0.97
C VAL A 332 -4.05 -3.83 -0.48
N GLU A 333 -3.11 -3.88 -1.43
CA GLU A 333 -3.44 -3.91 -2.85
C GLU A 333 -3.09 -5.28 -3.47
N GLY A 334 -3.91 -5.72 -4.43
CA GLY A 334 -3.62 -6.88 -5.28
C GLY A 334 -4.26 -8.21 -4.83
N ILE A 335 -4.89 -8.25 -3.66
CA ILE A 335 -5.62 -9.40 -3.10
C ILE A 335 -7.05 -9.02 -2.69
N GLY A 336 -7.91 -10.03 -2.58
CA GLY A 336 -9.33 -9.91 -2.24
C GLY A 336 -10.22 -9.34 -3.35
N TYR A 337 -11.49 -9.80 -3.40
CA TYR A 337 -12.53 -9.33 -4.32
C TYR A 337 -13.94 -9.49 -3.71
N ASP A 338 -14.90 -8.75 -4.26
CA ASP A 338 -16.35 -8.80 -3.97
C ASP A 338 -17.10 -9.84 -4.83
N PHE A 339 -16.36 -10.68 -5.58
CA PHE A 339 -16.85 -11.79 -6.39
C PHE A 339 -15.81 -12.91 -6.45
N ILE A 340 -16.23 -14.14 -6.79
CA ILE A 340 -15.32 -15.27 -7.00
C ILE A 340 -14.91 -15.33 -8.49
N PRO A 341 -13.64 -15.09 -8.85
CA PRO A 341 -13.22 -15.13 -10.25
C PRO A 341 -13.34 -16.54 -10.87
N THR A 342 -13.70 -16.63 -12.16
CA THR A 342 -13.82 -17.91 -12.89
C THR A 342 -12.55 -18.77 -12.81
N VAL A 343 -11.36 -18.18 -12.80
CA VAL A 343 -10.08 -18.92 -12.73
C VAL A 343 -9.75 -19.47 -11.33
N MET A 344 -10.49 -19.04 -10.29
CA MET A 344 -10.27 -19.52 -8.93
C MET A 344 -10.94 -20.88 -8.72
N ASP A 345 -10.11 -21.89 -8.48
CA ASP A 345 -10.53 -23.18 -7.96
C ASP A 345 -10.28 -23.20 -6.44
N ARG A 346 -11.35 -23.09 -5.64
CA ARG A 346 -11.27 -23.15 -4.19
C ARG A 346 -11.10 -24.59 -3.66
N SER A 347 -11.44 -25.60 -4.46
CA SER A 347 -11.40 -27.01 -4.02
C SER A 347 -9.99 -27.54 -3.77
N VAL A 348 -8.98 -26.87 -4.31
CA VAL A 348 -7.56 -27.22 -4.12
C VAL A 348 -6.91 -26.48 -2.95
N VAL A 349 -7.65 -25.63 -2.22
CA VAL A 349 -7.18 -24.90 -1.03
C VAL A 349 -7.64 -25.65 0.22
N ASP A 350 -6.69 -26.07 1.06
CA ASP A 350 -6.99 -26.90 2.24
C ASP A 350 -7.47 -26.07 3.43
N SER A 351 -7.03 -24.81 3.53
CA SER A 351 -7.46 -23.88 4.59
C SER A 351 -7.28 -22.43 4.18
N TRP A 352 -8.11 -21.55 4.75
CA TRP A 352 -8.05 -20.10 4.53
C TRP A 352 -7.65 -19.35 5.80
N TYR A 353 -6.91 -18.25 5.62
CA TYR A 353 -6.55 -17.30 6.66
C TYR A 353 -7.07 -15.91 6.29
N LYS A 354 -7.81 -15.26 7.19
CA LYS A 354 -8.24 -13.88 7.04
C LYS A 354 -7.18 -12.96 7.60
N SER A 355 -6.79 -11.94 6.83
CA SER A 355 -5.72 -11.03 7.22
C SER A 355 -6.16 -9.57 7.25
N SER A 356 -5.65 -8.82 8.22
CA SER A 356 -5.89 -7.37 8.34
C SER A 356 -4.77 -6.54 7.70
N ASP A 357 -5.06 -5.27 7.43
CA ASP A 357 -4.05 -4.32 6.91
C ASP A 357 -2.88 -4.12 7.89
N GLU A 358 -3.17 -4.04 9.19
CA GLU A 358 -2.16 -3.75 10.23
C GLU A 358 -1.08 -4.84 10.26
N GLU A 359 -1.46 -6.11 10.36
CA GLU A 359 -0.49 -7.21 10.37
C GLU A 359 0.22 -7.35 9.02
N SER A 360 -0.48 -7.09 7.90
CA SER A 360 0.07 -7.18 6.56
C SER A 360 1.22 -6.19 6.37
N PHE A 361 1.03 -4.93 6.78
CA PHE A 361 2.06 -3.91 6.67
C PHE A 361 3.16 -4.08 7.71
N ALA A 362 2.83 -4.46 8.95
CA ALA A 362 3.84 -4.77 9.96
C ALA A 362 4.78 -5.89 9.49
N MET A 363 4.24 -6.99 8.97
CA MET A 363 5.02 -8.10 8.44
C MET A 363 5.81 -7.72 7.18
N SER A 364 5.23 -6.91 6.28
CA SER A 364 5.96 -6.40 5.10
C SER A 364 7.20 -5.59 5.51
N ARG A 365 7.06 -4.70 6.50
CA ARG A 365 8.20 -3.93 7.02
C ARG A 365 9.20 -4.82 7.75
N MET A 366 8.76 -5.88 8.41
CA MET A 366 9.64 -6.88 9.03
C MET A 366 10.42 -7.68 7.99
N LEU A 367 9.82 -8.10 6.87
CA LEU A 367 10.50 -8.74 5.74
C LEU A 367 11.64 -7.86 5.19
N ILE A 368 11.37 -6.56 5.03
CA ILE A 368 12.37 -5.60 4.58
C ILE A 368 13.51 -5.47 5.61
N ARG A 369 13.15 -5.23 6.88
CA ARG A 369 14.11 -4.93 7.94
C ARG A 369 14.97 -6.13 8.33
N GLU A 370 14.34 -7.29 8.47
CA GLU A 370 14.99 -8.46 9.06
C GLU A 370 15.60 -9.39 8.02
N GLU A 371 14.97 -9.55 6.87
CA GLU A 371 15.42 -10.46 5.80
C GLU A 371 15.99 -9.70 4.58
N GLY A 372 15.87 -8.37 4.52
CA GLY A 372 16.36 -7.58 3.39
C GLY A 372 15.53 -7.73 2.11
N LEU A 373 14.30 -8.23 2.22
CA LEU A 373 13.43 -8.50 1.07
C LEU A 373 12.55 -7.29 0.78
N LEU A 374 12.81 -6.63 -0.35
CA LEU A 374 12.13 -5.40 -0.77
C LEU A 374 10.77 -5.69 -1.43
N CYS A 375 9.86 -6.30 -0.67
CA CYS A 375 8.55 -6.76 -1.13
C CYS A 375 7.38 -5.87 -0.69
N GLY A 376 6.23 -5.99 -1.37
CA GLY A 376 5.02 -5.22 -1.15
C GLY A 376 4.08 -5.77 -0.07
N GLY A 377 2.94 -5.08 0.13
CA GLY A 377 1.98 -5.34 1.21
C GLY A 377 1.42 -6.77 1.23
N SER A 378 1.04 -7.31 0.07
CA SER A 378 0.50 -8.67 -0.04
C SER A 378 1.53 -9.77 0.28
N SER A 379 2.83 -9.44 0.21
CA SER A 379 3.90 -10.34 0.66
C SER A 379 3.90 -10.45 2.18
N GLY A 380 3.68 -9.34 2.89
CA GLY A 380 3.48 -9.35 4.33
C GLY A 380 2.20 -10.05 4.74
N THR A 381 1.09 -9.88 4.01
CA THR A 381 -0.16 -10.65 4.23
C THR A 381 0.11 -12.17 4.18
N ALA A 382 0.77 -12.64 3.12
CA ALA A 382 1.08 -14.07 2.98
C ALA A 382 2.03 -14.57 4.07
N MET A 383 3.05 -13.78 4.43
CA MET A 383 4.02 -14.14 5.46
C MET A 383 3.41 -14.11 6.88
N ALA A 384 2.49 -13.19 7.16
CA ALA A 384 1.77 -13.11 8.43
C ALA A 384 0.98 -14.41 8.65
N ALA A 385 0.18 -14.82 7.67
CA ALA A 385 -0.52 -16.10 7.72
C ALA A 385 0.45 -17.29 7.87
N ALA A 386 1.57 -17.28 7.14
CA ALA A 386 2.55 -18.36 7.17
C ALA A 386 3.17 -18.55 8.56
N VAL A 387 3.55 -17.48 9.27
CA VAL A 387 4.14 -17.60 10.61
C VAL A 387 3.15 -18.09 11.67
N HIS A 388 1.84 -17.95 11.42
CA HIS A 388 0.80 -18.51 12.28
C HIS A 388 0.55 -19.98 11.98
N ILE A 389 0.36 -20.33 10.71
CA ILE A 389 -0.07 -21.68 10.30
C ILE A 389 1.10 -22.67 10.30
N ALA A 390 2.31 -22.24 9.91
CA ALA A 390 3.48 -23.12 9.88
C ALA A 390 3.95 -23.59 11.26
N LYS A 391 3.34 -23.12 12.37
CA LYS A 391 3.56 -23.66 13.72
C LYS A 391 3.16 -25.13 13.85
N GLU A 392 2.27 -25.62 12.99
CA GLU A 392 1.89 -27.04 12.95
C GLU A 392 2.98 -27.94 12.35
N LEU A 393 3.90 -27.35 11.57
CA LEU A 393 4.98 -28.09 10.92
C LEU A 393 6.12 -28.38 11.90
N LYS A 394 6.78 -29.52 11.66
CA LYS A 394 7.89 -30.03 12.45
C LYS A 394 9.24 -29.66 11.83
N GLU A 395 10.30 -29.89 12.59
CA GLU A 395 11.66 -29.81 12.08
C GLU A 395 11.84 -30.76 10.88
N GLY A 396 12.56 -30.30 9.85
CA GLY A 396 12.76 -31.04 8.60
C GLY A 396 11.65 -30.84 7.56
N GLN A 397 10.50 -30.26 7.92
CA GLN A 397 9.45 -29.88 6.98
C GLN A 397 9.67 -28.48 6.40
N ARG A 398 9.07 -28.19 5.25
CA ARG A 398 9.25 -26.96 4.50
C ARG A 398 7.93 -26.26 4.15
N CYS A 399 7.85 -24.97 4.48
CA CYS A 399 6.79 -24.06 4.07
C CYS A 399 7.32 -23.05 3.05
N VAL A 400 6.63 -22.90 1.92
CA VAL A 400 6.94 -21.90 0.88
C VAL A 400 5.85 -20.83 0.85
N VAL A 401 6.26 -19.57 0.87
CA VAL A 401 5.40 -18.38 0.85
C VAL A 401 5.61 -17.63 -0.47
N ILE A 402 4.54 -17.31 -1.20
CA ILE A 402 4.64 -16.47 -2.41
C ILE A 402 4.74 -15.00 -2.02
N LEU A 403 5.78 -14.29 -2.49
CA LEU A 403 6.01 -12.86 -2.25
C LEU A 403 5.73 -12.07 -3.56
N PRO A 404 4.52 -11.52 -3.76
CA PRO A 404 4.03 -11.23 -5.12
C PRO A 404 4.67 -10.05 -5.85
N ASP A 405 5.04 -8.97 -5.17
CA ASP A 405 5.51 -7.74 -5.81
C ASP A 405 6.48 -6.92 -4.95
N SER A 406 7.10 -5.90 -5.55
CA SER A 406 8.15 -5.09 -4.94
C SER A 406 7.63 -3.87 -4.17
N ILE A 407 8.47 -3.29 -3.31
CA ILE A 407 8.18 -2.01 -2.61
C ILE A 407 7.93 -0.83 -3.55
N ARG A 408 8.36 -0.90 -4.83
CA ARG A 408 8.26 0.20 -5.80
C ARG A 408 6.84 0.76 -5.87
N ASN A 409 5.84 -0.10 -5.77
CA ASN A 409 4.43 0.28 -5.86
C ASN A 409 3.92 1.04 -4.63
N TYR A 410 4.68 1.08 -3.52
CA TYR A 410 4.20 1.48 -2.20
C TYR A 410 5.13 2.48 -1.49
N MET A 411 6.00 3.16 -2.25
CA MET A 411 7.00 4.09 -1.71
C MET A 411 6.37 5.19 -0.83
N SER A 412 5.22 5.71 -1.23
CA SER A 412 4.45 6.72 -0.48
C SER A 412 3.32 6.15 0.40
N LYS A 413 3.20 4.81 0.49
CA LYS A 413 2.21 4.12 1.34
C LYS A 413 2.89 3.48 2.55
N PHE A 414 2.76 2.16 2.76
CA PHE A 414 3.23 1.47 3.98
C PHE A 414 4.73 1.62 4.26
N LEU A 415 5.53 1.95 3.24
CA LEU A 415 6.95 2.24 3.43
C LEU A 415 7.18 3.56 4.18
N SER A 416 6.26 4.51 4.04
CA SER A 416 6.28 5.79 4.73
C SER A 416 5.71 5.67 6.14
N ASP A 417 6.54 5.98 7.14
CA ASP A 417 6.12 6.09 8.55
C ASP A 417 4.96 7.05 8.74
N LYS A 418 5.00 8.19 8.03
CA LYS A 418 3.93 9.18 8.05
C LYS A 418 2.60 8.58 7.60
N TRP A 419 2.59 7.87 6.47
CA TRP A 419 1.37 7.22 5.98
C TRP A 419 0.88 6.14 6.94
N MET A 420 1.79 5.35 7.50
CA MET A 420 1.46 4.33 8.51
C MET A 420 0.79 4.95 9.75
N CYS A 421 1.29 6.09 10.22
CA CYS A 421 0.67 6.84 11.32
C CYS A 421 -0.66 7.49 10.93
N GLU A 422 -0.74 8.11 9.75
CA GLU A 422 -1.98 8.71 9.24
C GLU A 422 -3.12 7.68 9.12
N LYS A 423 -2.78 6.43 8.80
CA LYS A 423 -3.72 5.31 8.72
C LYS A 423 -3.95 4.57 10.05
N GLY A 424 -3.19 4.92 11.10
CA GLY A 424 -3.31 4.28 12.42
C GLY A 424 -2.66 2.91 12.55
N PHE A 425 -1.93 2.43 11.53
CA PHE A 425 -1.19 1.16 11.58
C PHE A 425 0.13 1.24 12.35
N LEU A 426 0.55 2.46 12.70
CA LEU A 426 1.72 2.71 13.52
C LEU A 426 1.42 3.86 14.48
N SER A 427 1.65 3.65 15.78
CA SER A 427 1.49 4.76 16.72
C SER A 427 2.70 5.69 16.65
N GLU A 428 2.47 6.97 16.93
CA GLU A 428 3.57 7.94 17.03
C GLU A 428 4.57 7.59 18.14
N GLU A 429 4.15 6.78 19.11
CA GLU A 429 4.96 6.29 20.23
C GLU A 429 5.90 5.16 19.79
N ASP A 430 5.43 4.25 18.92
CA ASP A 430 6.22 3.15 18.36
C ASP A 430 7.39 3.63 17.49
N LEU A 431 7.25 4.81 16.87
CA LEU A 431 8.29 5.42 16.03
C LEU A 431 9.52 5.87 16.80
N VAL A 432 9.40 6.06 18.11
CA VAL A 432 10.43 6.74 18.88
C VAL A 432 11.07 5.79 19.88
N VAL A 433 12.04 5.02 19.40
CA VAL A 433 12.86 4.09 20.22
C VAL A 433 13.65 4.85 21.31
N SER A 434 13.89 6.14 21.14
CA SER A 434 14.45 7.05 22.14
C SER A 434 13.96 8.48 21.84
N LYS A 435 13.00 8.99 22.62
CA LYS A 435 12.57 10.39 22.49
C LYS A 435 13.71 11.25 23.03
N PRO A 436 14.32 12.14 22.23
CA PRO A 436 15.27 13.10 22.77
C PRO A 436 14.61 13.91 23.88
N TRP A 437 15.40 14.40 24.84
CA TRP A 437 14.91 15.17 26.00
C TRP A 437 14.00 16.35 25.62
N TRP A 438 14.20 16.93 24.43
CA TRP A 438 13.45 18.07 23.93
C TRP A 438 12.11 17.73 23.25
N TRP A 439 11.83 16.44 22.99
CA TRP A 439 10.72 16.01 22.14
C TRP A 439 9.34 16.49 22.62
N ASN A 440 9.12 16.45 23.93
CA ASN A 440 7.84 16.81 24.55
C ASN A 440 7.75 18.29 24.97
N LEU A 441 8.82 19.07 24.75
CA LEU A 441 8.78 20.50 25.01
C LEU A 441 7.80 21.18 24.05
N THR A 442 7.23 22.30 24.46
CA THR A 442 6.26 23.04 23.64
C THR A 442 6.95 24.04 22.71
N LEU A 443 6.30 24.40 21.60
CA LEU A 443 6.83 25.43 20.68
C LEU A 443 7.02 26.79 21.36
N GLN A 444 6.30 27.07 22.45
CA GLN A 444 6.48 28.27 23.26
C GLN A 444 7.92 28.42 23.79
N GLU A 445 8.63 27.30 24.01
CA GLU A 445 10.00 27.31 24.54
C GLU A 445 11.04 27.79 23.53
N LEU A 446 10.70 27.84 22.23
CA LEU A 446 11.57 28.39 21.19
C LEU A 446 11.76 29.91 21.31
N ARG A 447 10.94 30.60 22.12
CA ARG A 447 10.98 32.07 22.32
C ARG A 447 11.03 32.83 21.00
N LEU A 448 10.07 32.52 20.14
CA LEU A 448 9.99 33.06 18.78
C LEU A 448 9.90 34.59 18.79
N SER A 449 10.60 35.21 17.83
CA SER A 449 10.55 36.65 17.62
C SER A 449 9.31 37.04 16.83
N ALA A 450 8.87 38.29 16.99
CA ALA A 450 7.72 38.81 16.25
C ALA A 450 7.90 38.63 14.73
N PRO A 451 6.91 38.07 14.02
CA PRO A 451 7.07 37.76 12.61
C PRO A 451 6.95 39.02 11.75
N LEU A 452 7.83 39.14 10.78
CA LEU A 452 7.68 40.09 9.67
C LEU A 452 6.62 39.55 8.70
N THR A 453 5.53 40.28 8.49
CA THR A 453 4.48 39.93 7.50
C THR A 453 4.40 40.98 6.40
N VAL A 454 3.89 40.60 5.22
CA VAL A 454 3.74 41.49 4.06
C VAL A 454 2.34 41.36 3.44
N LEU A 455 1.79 42.48 2.95
CA LEU A 455 0.50 42.49 2.25
C LEU A 455 0.64 41.90 0.84
N PRO A 456 -0.38 41.20 0.31
CA PRO A 456 -0.33 40.57 -1.01
C PRO A 456 -0.15 41.56 -2.18
N SER A 457 -0.48 42.82 -1.97
CA SER A 457 -0.39 43.91 -2.94
C SER A 457 1.02 44.52 -3.06
N VAL A 458 1.92 44.23 -2.11
CA VAL A 458 3.31 44.74 -2.14
C VAL A 458 4.03 44.17 -3.36
N SER A 459 4.84 44.99 -4.03
CA SER A 459 5.61 44.55 -5.20
C SER A 459 6.78 43.65 -4.81
N ILE A 460 7.15 42.73 -5.70
CA ILE A 460 8.28 41.81 -5.52
C ILE A 460 9.57 42.57 -5.19
N LYS A 461 9.86 43.66 -5.92
CA LYS A 461 11.03 44.52 -5.66
C LYS A 461 11.03 45.06 -4.23
N LYS A 462 9.89 45.55 -3.75
CA LYS A 462 9.79 46.14 -2.42
C LYS A 462 9.90 45.08 -1.32
N THR A 463 9.31 43.90 -1.54
CA THR A 463 9.43 42.77 -0.61
C THR A 463 10.87 42.28 -0.51
N ILE A 464 11.61 42.16 -1.61
CA ILE A 464 13.05 41.82 -1.59
C ILE A 464 13.86 42.83 -0.76
N GLN A 465 13.56 44.12 -0.91
CA GLN A 465 14.22 45.16 -0.13
C GLN A 465 13.93 45.03 1.36
N ILE A 466 12.65 44.85 1.73
CA ILE A 466 12.22 44.69 3.13
C ILE A 466 12.90 43.47 3.77
N LEU A 467 12.90 42.33 3.09
CA LEU A 467 13.53 41.09 3.56
C LEU A 467 15.04 41.28 3.81
N LYS A 468 15.76 41.90 2.87
CA LYS A 468 17.20 42.18 3.04
C LYS A 468 17.48 43.17 4.18
N GLU A 469 16.75 44.28 4.24
CA GLU A 469 16.94 45.31 5.27
C GLU A 469 16.66 44.80 6.68
N LYS A 470 15.70 43.88 6.80
CA LYS A 470 15.32 43.27 8.08
C LYS A 470 16.05 41.96 8.38
N ALA A 471 16.96 41.52 7.50
CA ALA A 471 17.68 40.25 7.61
C ALA A 471 16.77 39.02 7.74
N PHE A 472 15.69 38.97 6.97
CA PHE A 472 14.81 37.80 6.84
C PHE A 472 14.95 37.19 5.44
N ASP A 473 14.97 35.86 5.36
CA ASP A 473 14.95 35.15 4.07
C ASP A 473 13.54 34.84 3.56
N GLN A 474 12.53 35.05 4.43
CA GLN A 474 11.14 34.69 4.16
C GLN A 474 10.16 35.53 4.99
N ALA A 475 8.93 35.68 4.49
CA ALA A 475 7.83 36.33 5.22
C ALA A 475 6.46 35.70 4.86
N PRO A 476 5.55 35.56 5.84
CA PRO A 476 4.15 35.29 5.59
C PRO A 476 3.48 36.44 4.84
N VAL A 477 2.65 36.07 3.87
CA VAL A 477 1.76 36.99 3.17
C VAL A 477 0.39 36.93 3.83
N VAL A 478 0.02 38.02 4.48
CA VAL A 478 -1.22 38.15 5.24
C VAL A 478 -2.01 39.31 4.65
N ASP A 479 -3.31 39.12 4.42
CA ASP A 479 -4.16 40.21 3.91
C ASP A 479 -4.64 41.15 5.03
N GLU A 480 -5.37 42.20 4.64
CA GLU A 480 -5.90 43.20 5.58
C GLU A 480 -6.91 42.60 6.58
N ALA A 481 -7.59 41.51 6.21
CA ALA A 481 -8.49 40.76 7.07
C ALA A 481 -7.74 39.85 8.07
N GLY A 482 -6.42 39.70 7.94
CA GLY A 482 -5.60 38.80 8.76
C GLY A 482 -5.54 37.36 8.23
N GLN A 483 -6.05 37.09 7.03
CA GLN A 483 -5.97 35.76 6.42
C GLN A 483 -4.57 35.51 5.89
N ILE A 484 -4.00 34.36 6.24
CA ILE A 484 -2.71 33.90 5.73
C ILE A 484 -2.91 33.33 4.33
N LEU A 485 -2.39 34.02 3.31
CA LEU A 485 -2.54 33.66 1.90
C LEU A 485 -1.44 32.72 1.40
N GLY A 486 -0.29 32.73 2.08
CA GLY A 486 0.89 31.96 1.71
C GLY A 486 2.17 32.56 2.27
N MET A 487 3.29 32.14 1.70
CA MET A 487 4.63 32.59 2.08
C MET A 487 5.38 33.10 0.86
N VAL A 488 6.35 33.97 1.09
CA VAL A 488 7.34 34.38 0.09
C VAL A 488 8.73 34.17 0.66
N THR A 489 9.63 33.66 -0.18
CA THR A 489 11.05 33.51 0.14
C THR A 489 11.89 34.27 -0.87
N LEU A 490 13.06 34.74 -0.44
CA LEU A 490 13.99 35.44 -1.33
C LEU A 490 14.36 34.55 -2.53
N GLY A 491 14.59 33.26 -2.30
CA GLY A 491 14.91 32.27 -3.33
C GLY A 491 13.79 32.07 -4.37
N ASN A 492 12.54 31.88 -3.94
CA ASN A 492 11.42 31.67 -4.87
C ASN A 492 11.14 32.93 -5.72
N MET A 493 11.21 34.10 -5.09
CA MET A 493 11.03 35.38 -5.81
C MET A 493 12.15 35.61 -6.84
N LEU A 494 13.42 35.38 -6.47
CA LEU A 494 14.55 35.51 -7.40
C LEU A 494 14.45 34.50 -8.56
N SER A 495 14.16 33.23 -8.27
CA SER A 495 14.00 32.19 -9.30
C SER A 495 12.88 32.53 -10.28
N SER A 496 11.73 33.01 -9.78
CA SER A 496 10.59 33.38 -10.63
C SER A 496 10.87 34.60 -11.52
N VAL A 497 11.65 35.58 -11.02
CA VAL A 497 12.07 36.75 -11.81
C VAL A 497 13.12 36.35 -12.85
N LEU A 498 14.14 35.57 -12.48
CA LEU A 498 15.19 35.12 -13.40
C LEU A 498 14.67 34.21 -14.51
N ALA A 499 13.65 33.39 -14.21
CA ALA A 499 12.98 32.55 -15.19
C ALA A 499 11.98 33.31 -16.09
N GLY A 500 11.85 34.63 -15.93
CA GLY A 500 10.95 35.47 -16.73
C GLY A 500 9.45 35.25 -16.47
N ARG A 501 9.07 34.55 -15.40
CA ARG A 501 7.66 34.23 -15.09
C ARG A 501 6.91 35.43 -14.51
N VAL A 502 7.63 36.36 -13.87
CA VAL A 502 7.10 37.58 -13.23
C VAL A 502 8.10 38.73 -13.36
N ARG A 503 7.62 39.97 -13.22
CA ARG A 503 8.46 41.18 -13.23
C ARG A 503 8.66 41.74 -11.82
N PRO A 504 9.77 42.44 -11.53
CA PRO A 504 10.00 43.04 -10.20
C PRO A 504 8.91 44.00 -9.71
N SER A 505 8.17 44.64 -10.63
CA SER A 505 7.05 45.54 -10.32
C SER A 505 5.74 44.82 -10.02
N ASP A 506 5.64 43.53 -10.35
CA ASP A 506 4.41 42.76 -10.13
C ASP A 506 4.18 42.52 -8.62
N PRO A 507 2.91 42.34 -8.19
CA PRO A 507 2.57 42.05 -6.80
C PRO A 507 3.03 40.65 -6.38
N ILE A 508 3.36 40.49 -5.08
CA ILE A 508 3.85 39.22 -4.54
C ILE A 508 2.83 38.08 -4.55
N ASN A 509 1.53 38.37 -4.67
CA ASN A 509 0.49 37.34 -4.78
C ASN A 509 0.68 36.41 -6.01
N LYS A 510 1.48 36.82 -7.00
CA LYS A 510 1.84 35.99 -8.17
C LYS A 510 2.93 34.95 -7.90
N VAL A 511 3.63 35.03 -6.76
CA VAL A 511 4.76 34.16 -6.41
C VAL A 511 4.61 33.53 -5.02
N LEU A 512 3.37 33.31 -4.60
CA LEU A 512 3.07 32.70 -3.31
C LEU A 512 3.50 31.24 -3.28
N TYR A 513 4.27 30.89 -2.24
CA TYR A 513 4.46 29.53 -1.82
C TYR A 513 3.31 29.14 -0.88
N LYS A 514 2.40 28.29 -1.37
CA LYS A 514 1.17 27.91 -0.65
C LYS A 514 1.31 26.63 0.18
N GLN A 515 2.41 25.90 0.01
CA GLN A 515 2.63 24.67 0.74
C GLN A 515 3.31 25.00 2.08
N PHE A 516 2.55 25.05 3.15
CA PHE A 516 3.09 25.22 4.49
C PHE A 516 2.19 24.53 5.50
N LYS A 517 2.76 24.21 6.66
CA LYS A 517 2.01 23.66 7.78
C LYS A 517 1.88 24.68 8.88
N GLN A 518 0.68 24.74 9.46
CA GLN A 518 0.38 25.56 10.61
C GLN A 518 0.52 24.72 11.88
N VAL A 519 1.10 25.31 12.91
CA VAL A 519 1.30 24.71 14.24
C VAL A 519 0.90 25.70 15.31
N ARG A 520 0.57 25.21 16.50
CA ARG A 520 0.20 26.06 17.65
C ARG A 520 1.37 26.14 18.63
N LEU A 521 1.41 27.20 19.44
CA LEU A 521 2.40 27.33 20.52
C LEU A 521 2.38 26.17 21.52
N THR A 522 1.22 25.53 21.67
CA THR A 522 0.99 24.38 22.57
C THR A 522 1.33 23.03 21.94
N ASP A 523 1.60 22.97 20.64
CA ASP A 523 2.08 21.74 20.03
C ASP A 523 3.50 21.42 20.54
N ASN A 524 3.92 20.15 20.48
CA ASN A 524 5.25 19.73 20.94
C ASN A 524 6.32 19.84 19.83
N LEU A 525 7.60 19.96 20.24
CA LEU A 525 8.74 20.09 19.32
C LEU A 525 8.96 18.82 18.47
N GLY A 526 8.55 17.64 18.93
CA GLY A 526 8.57 16.42 18.13
C GLY A 526 7.67 16.49 16.88
N LYS A 527 6.45 17.01 17.04
CA LYS A 527 5.51 17.28 15.94
C LYS A 527 6.10 18.30 14.97
N LEU A 528 6.73 19.36 15.48
CA LEU A 528 7.45 20.33 14.66
C LEU A 528 8.62 19.68 13.89
N SER A 529 9.43 18.84 14.53
CA SER A 529 10.53 18.11 13.90
C SER A 529 10.04 17.30 12.69
N ARG A 530 8.95 16.55 12.86
CA ARG A 530 8.34 15.77 11.77
C ARG A 530 7.81 16.63 10.64
N ILE A 531 7.20 17.78 10.95
CA ILE A 531 6.77 18.73 9.92
C ILE A 531 7.99 19.23 9.13
N LEU A 532 9.09 19.54 9.81
CA LEU A 532 10.29 20.10 9.20
C LEU A 532 11.11 19.08 8.38
N GLU A 533 10.85 17.77 8.51
CA GLU A 533 11.40 16.75 7.61
C GLU A 533 10.81 16.84 6.20
N THR A 534 9.55 17.29 6.08
CA THR A 534 8.85 17.37 4.79
C THR A 534 8.65 18.80 4.28
N ASP A 535 8.56 19.78 5.18
CA ASP A 535 8.28 21.18 4.88
C ASP A 535 9.44 22.07 5.34
N HIS A 536 9.83 23.05 4.53
CA HIS A 536 11.00 23.88 4.82
C HIS A 536 10.82 24.81 6.04
N PHE A 537 9.58 25.10 6.39
CA PHE A 537 9.23 25.95 7.53
C PHE A 537 7.81 25.62 8.03
N ALA A 538 7.54 25.94 9.30
CA ALA A 538 6.24 25.85 9.93
C ALA A 538 5.76 27.24 10.39
N LEU A 539 4.49 27.57 10.16
CA LEU A 539 3.90 28.82 10.64
C LEU A 539 3.25 28.57 11.99
N VAL A 540 3.74 29.28 13.01
CA VAL A 540 3.12 29.26 14.34
C VAL A 540 1.97 30.24 14.33
N VAL A 541 0.77 29.73 14.56
CA VAL A 541 -0.47 30.50 14.52
C VAL A 541 -1.16 30.48 15.88
N HIS A 542 -1.89 31.55 16.17
CA HIS A 542 -2.75 31.66 17.34
C HIS A 542 -4.08 32.30 16.95
N GLU A 543 -5.15 31.85 17.58
CA GLU A 543 -6.49 32.40 17.36
C GLU A 543 -6.79 33.45 18.41
N GLN A 544 -7.29 34.60 17.96
CA GLN A 544 -7.72 35.69 18.83
C GLN A 544 -9.17 36.04 18.51
N ILE A 545 -9.98 36.27 19.56
CA ILE A 545 -11.33 36.80 19.40
C ILE A 545 -11.23 38.32 19.32
N GLN A 546 -11.69 38.91 18.21
CA GLN A 546 -11.75 40.35 17.98
C GLN A 546 -13.21 40.77 17.81
N TYR A 547 -13.67 41.74 18.58
CA TYR A 547 -15.00 42.31 18.39
C TYR A 547 -14.98 43.33 17.24
N MET A 548 -15.92 43.18 16.31
CA MET A 548 -16.12 44.08 15.18
C MET A 548 -16.90 45.33 15.62
N SER A 549 -16.96 46.35 14.77
CA SER A 549 -17.66 47.62 15.05
C SER A 549 -19.17 47.45 15.27
N ASP A 550 -19.75 46.33 14.81
CA ASP A 550 -21.16 45.96 15.03
C ASP A 550 -21.39 45.15 16.33
N GLY A 551 -20.34 44.96 17.15
CA GLY A 551 -20.40 44.19 18.39
C GLY A 551 -20.34 42.67 18.21
N SER A 552 -20.22 42.16 16.98
CA SER A 552 -20.07 40.72 16.74
C SER A 552 -18.63 40.25 17.01
N PRO A 553 -18.43 39.09 17.66
CA PRO A 553 -17.11 38.50 17.82
C PRO A 553 -16.68 37.83 16.51
N LYS A 554 -15.47 38.15 16.03
CA LYS A 554 -14.83 37.50 14.89
C LYS A 554 -13.51 36.88 15.34
N MET A 555 -13.36 35.60 15.05
CA MET A 555 -12.10 34.89 15.28
C MET A 555 -11.10 35.29 14.19
N ARG A 556 -9.93 35.77 14.62
CA ARG A 556 -8.84 36.20 13.76
C ARG A 556 -7.61 35.35 14.03
N GLN A 557 -7.00 34.84 12.96
CA GLN A 557 -5.77 34.09 13.06
C GLN A 557 -4.58 35.05 12.97
N MET A 558 -3.66 34.95 13.92
CA MET A 558 -2.42 35.73 13.93
C MET A 558 -1.22 34.82 13.74
N VAL A 559 -0.24 35.27 12.96
CA VAL A 559 1.06 34.62 12.90
C VAL A 559 1.87 35.07 14.10
N PHE A 560 2.34 34.10 14.89
CA PHE A 560 3.21 34.29 16.05
C PHE A 560 4.69 34.11 15.70
N GLY A 561 4.99 33.34 14.66
CA GLY A 561 6.36 33.11 14.22
C GLY A 561 6.43 32.21 13.00
N VAL A 562 7.60 32.18 12.39
CA VAL A 562 7.97 31.19 11.38
C VAL A 562 9.14 30.41 11.95
N VAL A 563 9.04 29.08 11.92
CA VAL A 563 10.05 28.17 12.49
C VAL A 563 10.63 27.32 11.39
N THR A 564 11.96 27.21 11.37
CA THR A 564 12.73 26.38 10.46
C THR A 564 13.49 25.30 11.22
N ALA A 565 14.09 24.33 10.49
CA ALA A 565 14.97 23.33 11.08
C ALA A 565 16.17 23.96 11.81
N ILE A 566 16.64 25.13 11.34
CA ILE A 566 17.75 25.88 11.96
C ILE A 566 17.33 26.40 13.34
N ASP A 567 16.11 26.92 13.48
CA ASP A 567 15.60 27.43 14.76
C ASP A 567 15.50 26.32 15.82
N LEU A 568 14.99 25.14 15.42
CA LEU A 568 14.91 23.97 16.29
C LEU A 568 16.32 23.49 16.69
N LEU A 569 17.25 23.39 15.74
CA LEU A 569 18.63 22.99 15.99
C LEU A 569 19.34 23.96 16.96
N ASN A 570 19.17 25.28 16.76
CA ASN A 570 19.74 26.31 17.62
C ASN A 570 19.20 26.22 19.05
N HIS A 571 17.90 25.98 19.22
CA HIS A 571 17.29 25.77 20.54
C HIS A 571 17.90 24.57 21.26
N VAL A 572 17.97 23.41 20.59
CA VAL A 572 18.52 22.17 21.15
C VAL A 572 20.00 22.35 21.52
N ALA A 573 20.80 22.95 20.63
CA ALA A 573 22.23 23.15 20.86
C ALA A 573 22.53 24.12 22.01
N THR A 574 21.78 25.22 22.11
CA THR A 574 21.99 26.25 23.14
C THR A 574 21.63 25.74 24.53
N ARG A 575 20.56 24.96 24.65
CA ARG A 575 20.08 24.40 25.92
C ARG A 575 20.95 23.24 26.40
N ALA A 576 21.40 22.38 25.50
CA ALA A 576 22.37 21.32 25.83
C ALA A 576 23.70 21.89 26.40
N ARG A 577 24.14 23.07 25.91
CA ARG A 577 25.32 23.77 26.47
C ARG A 577 25.07 24.34 27.87
N ARG A 578 23.88 24.91 28.12
CA ARG A 578 23.50 25.44 29.44
C ARG A 578 23.36 24.34 30.49
N GLU A 579 22.80 23.20 30.12
CA GLU A 579 22.69 22.06 31.03
C GLU A 579 24.06 21.48 31.39
N ARG A 580 25.01 21.43 30.44
CA ARG A 580 26.41 21.09 30.73
C ARG A 580 27.10 22.11 31.64
N SER A 581 26.96 23.42 31.37
CA SER A 581 27.60 24.44 32.22
C SER A 581 27.02 24.49 33.63
N LEU A 582 25.72 24.24 33.79
CA LEU A 582 25.07 24.14 35.11
C LEU A 582 25.55 22.91 35.88
N SER A 583 25.73 21.76 35.20
CA SER A 583 26.30 20.56 35.83
C SER A 583 27.77 20.72 36.23
N GLU A 584 28.56 21.51 35.48
CA GLU A 584 29.94 21.84 35.83
C GLU A 584 30.02 22.87 36.96
N CYS A 585 29.09 23.83 37.04
CA CYS A 585 29.02 24.79 38.14
C CYS A 585 28.55 24.14 39.46
N SER A 586 27.60 23.20 39.43
CA SER A 586 27.17 22.48 40.63
C SER A 586 28.26 21.59 41.24
N LEU A 587 29.25 21.17 40.44
CA LEU A 587 30.42 20.45 40.94
C LEU A 587 31.48 21.37 41.58
N SER A 588 31.39 22.69 41.36
CA SER A 588 32.32 23.69 41.92
C SER A 588 31.85 24.35 43.22
N GLU A 589 30.59 24.16 43.61
CA GLU A 589 30.04 24.64 44.89
C GLU A 589 30.08 23.57 46.02
N GLU A 590 30.48 22.33 45.70
CA GLU A 590 30.70 21.23 46.68
C GLU A 590 32.20 20.95 46.97
N GLN A 591 33.11 21.90 46.69
CA GLN A 591 34.53 21.82 47.08
C GLN A 591 34.93 22.80 48.18
#